data_AF-A0A2S6QPN6-F1
#
_entry.id   AF-A0A2S6QPN6-F1
#
_cell.length_a   1.000
_cell.length_b   1.000
_cell.length_c   1.000
_cell.angle_alpha   90.00
_cell.angle_beta   90.00
_cell.angle_gamma   90.00
#
_symmetry.space_group_name_H-M   'P 1'
#
loop_
_entity.id
_entity.type
_entity.pdbx_description
1 polymer ?
#
loop_
_entity_poly.entity_id
_entity_poly.type
_entity_poly.pdbx_seq_one_letter_code
_entity_poly.pdbx_strand_id
1 'polypeptide(L)'
;MTARARIRSFDASVTANEMALDGVNQEAEVGARTILDVLDAERELFEAKVNLLAARRDEAVARYTILSVSGGMTAKDLNLPVKIYDPSYHYRLVKEKWIGFDENKQGSSIFDMELPASWKKNSFFDFLY
;
A
#
# COMPACT_ATOMS: atom_id res chain seq x y z
N MET A 1 13.33 -2.96 19.43
CA MET A 1 12.69 -1.75 19.99
C MET A 1 11.63 -1.26 19.00
N THR A 2 10.35 -1.39 19.33
CA THR A 2 9.22 -1.24 18.38
C THR A 2 8.85 0.24 18.17
N ALA A 3 8.39 0.64 16.98
CA ALA A 3 8.15 2.04 16.56
C ALA A 3 7.50 2.97 17.62
N ARG A 4 6.54 2.47 18.41
CA ARG A 4 5.91 3.20 19.52
C ARG A 4 6.89 3.65 20.62
N ALA A 5 7.88 2.82 20.94
CA ALA A 5 8.92 3.18 21.91
C ALA A 5 9.80 4.33 21.37
N ARG A 6 10.07 4.34 20.07
CA ARG A 6 10.80 5.41 19.39
C ARG A 6 10.01 6.72 19.40
N ILE A 7 8.70 6.68 19.13
CA ILE A 7 7.81 7.87 19.23
C ILE A 7 7.83 8.45 20.64
N ARG A 8 7.66 7.61 21.68
CA ARG A 8 7.72 8.07 23.08
C ARG A 8 9.06 8.71 23.44
N SER A 9 10.16 8.18 22.92
CA SER A 9 11.48 8.77 23.12
C SER A 9 11.59 10.15 22.50
N PHE A 10 11.12 10.32 21.26
CA PHE A 10 11.16 11.63 20.60
C PHE A 10 10.19 12.64 21.22
N ASP A 11 9.05 12.18 21.72
CA ASP A 11 8.09 13.02 22.45
C ASP A 11 8.72 13.59 23.75
N ALA A 12 9.43 12.74 24.49
CA ALA A 12 10.23 13.17 25.64
C ALA A 12 11.36 14.14 25.24
N SER A 13 12.04 13.90 24.11
CA SER A 13 13.06 14.82 23.58
C SER A 13 12.47 16.18 23.22
N VAL A 14 11.30 16.25 22.60
CA VAL A 14 10.62 17.53 22.31
C VAL A 14 10.33 18.26 23.61
N THR A 15 9.73 17.58 24.58
CA THR A 15 9.38 18.18 25.89
C THR A 15 10.63 18.73 26.60
N ALA A 16 11.75 17.99 26.56
CA ALA A 16 13.01 18.44 27.13
C ALA A 16 13.57 19.69 26.43
N ASN A 17 13.52 19.75 25.10
CA ASN A 17 13.97 20.91 24.33
C ASN A 17 13.05 22.13 24.53
N GLU A 18 11.74 21.93 24.75
CA GLU A 18 10.81 23.02 25.10
C GLU A 18 11.18 23.64 26.44
N MET A 19 11.49 22.83 27.45
CA MET A 19 11.98 23.33 28.74
C MET A 19 13.34 24.02 28.62
N ALA A 20 14.25 23.49 27.79
CA ALA A 20 15.56 24.10 27.56
C ALA A 20 15.44 25.47 26.89
N LEU A 21 14.59 25.60 25.87
CA LEU A 21 14.29 26.87 25.23
C LEU A 21 13.71 27.89 26.21
N ASP A 22 12.78 27.46 27.07
CA ASP A 22 12.21 28.34 28.10
C ASP A 22 13.28 28.86 29.08
N GLY A 23 14.20 27.99 29.50
CA GLY A 23 15.34 28.39 30.34
C GLY A 23 16.29 29.37 29.63
N VAL A 24 16.63 29.12 28.36
CA VAL A 24 17.49 30.02 27.58
C VAL A 24 16.81 31.37 27.32
N ASN A 25 15.49 31.38 27.11
CA ASN A 25 14.70 32.61 26.98
C ASN A 25 14.75 33.44 28.27
N GLN A 26 14.55 32.81 29.43
CA GLN A 26 14.65 33.47 30.73
C GLN A 26 16.06 34.02 30.98
N GLU A 27 17.10 33.25 30.65
CA GLU A 27 18.50 33.70 30.76
C GLU A 27 18.83 34.84 29.78
N ALA A 28 18.25 34.85 28.58
CA ALA A 28 18.43 35.92 27.60
C ALA A 28 17.70 37.22 28.00
N GLU A 29 16.52 37.11 28.62
CA GLU A 29 15.77 38.27 29.13
C GLU A 29 16.52 39.01 30.25
N VAL A 30 17.23 38.27 31.11
CA VAL A 30 18.11 38.84 32.15
C VAL A 30 19.51 39.22 31.64
N GLY A 31 19.78 39.00 30.34
CA GLY A 31 21.06 39.33 29.70
C GLY A 31 22.22 38.39 30.01
N ALA A 32 21.97 37.21 30.58
CA ALA A 32 22.97 36.19 30.86
C ALA A 32 23.30 35.31 29.63
N ARG A 33 22.41 35.27 28.63
CA ARG A 33 22.56 34.61 27.33
C ARG A 33 22.36 35.60 26.19
N THR A 34 22.86 35.26 25.01
CA THR A 34 22.69 36.07 23.79
C THR A 34 21.46 35.61 22.98
N ILE A 35 20.99 36.46 22.06
CA ILE A 35 19.94 36.09 21.09
C ILE A 35 20.34 34.90 20.21
N LEU A 36 21.65 34.68 20.01
CA LEU A 36 22.14 33.54 19.25
C LEU A 36 21.88 32.22 20.01
N ASP A 37 22.03 32.22 21.34
CA ASP A 37 21.72 31.06 22.17
C ASP A 37 20.23 30.69 22.08
N VAL A 38 19.34 31.70 22.07
CA VAL A 38 17.89 31.49 21.89
C VAL A 38 17.62 30.84 20.53
N LEU A 39 18.20 31.37 19.46
CA LEU A 39 18.01 30.83 18.11
C LEU A 39 18.56 29.41 17.97
N ASP A 40 19.68 29.11 18.62
CA ASP A 40 20.25 27.76 18.66
C ASP A 40 19.30 26.79 19.39
N ALA A 41 18.74 27.19 20.54
CA ALA A 41 17.75 26.41 21.27
C ALA A 41 16.44 26.21 20.49
N GLU A 42 15.97 27.24 19.77
CA GLU A 42 14.82 27.13 18.86
C GLU A 42 15.09 26.15 17.72
N ARG A 43 16.30 26.16 17.14
CA ARG A 43 16.71 25.20 16.11
C ARG A 43 16.71 23.78 16.66
N GLU A 44 17.25 23.55 17.85
CA GLU A 44 17.25 22.23 18.49
C GLU A 44 15.83 21.72 18.75
N LEU A 45 14.93 22.59 19.23
CA LEU A 45 13.52 22.26 19.39
C LEU A 45 12.86 21.91 18.04
N PHE A 46 13.15 22.68 17.00
CA PHE A 46 12.62 22.42 15.66
C PHE A 46 13.08 21.05 15.13
N GLU A 47 14.36 20.72 15.26
CA GLU A 47 14.88 19.41 14.86
C GLU A 47 14.24 18.27 15.64
N ALA A 48 14.06 18.42 16.96
CA ALA A 48 13.36 17.44 17.78
C ALA A 48 11.92 17.21 17.31
N LYS A 49 11.19 18.27 16.94
CA LYS A 49 9.83 18.20 16.41
C LYS A 49 9.78 17.50 15.05
N VAL A 50 10.73 17.79 14.17
CA VAL A 50 10.85 17.11 12.86
C VAL A 50 11.11 15.62 13.05
N ASN A 51 11.99 15.24 13.98
CA ASN A 51 12.29 13.84 14.30
C ASN A 51 11.04 13.10 14.84
N LEU A 52 10.26 13.74 15.71
CA LEU A 52 8.99 13.20 16.19
C LEU A 52 7.99 12.99 15.04
N LEU A 53 7.86 13.97 14.14
CA LEU A 53 6.98 13.86 12.98
C LEU A 53 7.40 12.73 12.04
N ALA A 54 8.70 12.61 11.76
CA ALA A 54 9.26 11.52 10.96
C ALA A 54 8.93 10.16 11.58
N ALA A 55 9.13 10.00 12.90
CA ALA A 55 8.80 8.77 13.60
C ALA A 55 7.31 8.40 13.55
N ARG A 56 6.41 9.39 13.65
CA ARG A 56 4.95 9.18 13.49
C ARG A 56 4.60 8.79 12.05
N ARG A 57 5.24 9.43 11.07
CA ARG A 57 5.08 9.10 9.64
C ARG A 57 5.55 7.68 9.35
N ASP A 58 6.67 7.26 9.92
CA ASP A 58 7.18 5.90 9.76
C ASP A 58 6.26 4.85 10.40
N GLU A 59 5.63 5.15 11.55
CA GLU A 59 4.58 4.29 12.12
C GLU A 59 3.37 4.16 11.19
N ALA A 60 2.93 5.28 10.60
CA ALA A 60 1.82 5.26 9.65
C ALA A 60 2.14 4.42 8.41
N VAL A 61 3.33 4.60 7.82
CA VAL A 61 3.80 3.78 6.69
C VAL A 61 3.88 2.31 7.09
N ALA A 62 4.45 1.97 8.25
CA ALA A 62 4.53 0.59 8.73
C ALA A 62 3.15 -0.04 8.90
N ARG A 63 2.15 0.73 9.38
CA ARG A 63 0.76 0.29 9.47
C ARG A 63 0.16 -0.02 8.09
N TYR A 64 0.38 0.85 7.11
CA TYR A 64 -0.08 0.62 5.73
C TYR A 64 0.64 -0.57 5.07
N THR A 65 1.93 -0.78 5.36
CA THR A 65 2.68 -1.95 4.89
C THR A 65 2.16 -3.24 5.49
N ILE A 66 1.79 -3.25 6.78
CA ILE A 66 1.16 -4.41 7.41
C ILE A 66 -0.19 -4.69 6.73
N LEU A 67 -1.00 -3.65 6.47
CA LEU A 67 -2.29 -3.77 5.78
C LEU A 67 -2.15 -4.30 4.34
N SER A 68 -1.10 -3.90 3.62
CA SER A 68 -0.85 -4.38 2.25
C SER A 68 -0.33 -5.82 2.21
N VAL A 69 0.55 -6.20 3.16
CA VAL A 69 1.13 -7.56 3.25
C VAL A 69 0.15 -8.57 3.83
N SER A 70 -0.77 -8.17 4.72
CA SER A 70 -1.79 -9.06 5.29
C SER A 70 -2.92 -9.43 4.31
N GLY A 71 -2.83 -9.03 3.03
CA GLY A 71 -3.83 -9.32 1.99
C GLY A 71 -5.02 -8.36 1.95
N GLY A 72 -4.96 -7.25 2.68
CA GLY A 72 -6.02 -6.24 2.85
C GLY A 72 -6.24 -5.30 1.66
N MET A 73 -5.84 -5.71 0.45
CA MET A 73 -6.38 -5.18 -0.80
C MET A 73 -7.60 -5.98 -1.27
N THR A 74 -8.35 -6.59 -0.35
CA THR A 74 -9.60 -7.29 -0.63
C THR A 74 -10.73 -6.62 0.15
N ALA A 75 -11.82 -6.26 -0.55
CA ALA A 75 -12.97 -5.47 -0.08
C ALA A 75 -13.70 -5.98 1.19
N LYS A 76 -13.27 -7.12 1.77
CA LYS A 76 -13.91 -7.80 2.88
C LYS A 76 -13.58 -7.18 4.25
N ASP A 77 -12.35 -6.68 4.44
CA ASP A 77 -11.89 -6.23 5.77
C ASP A 77 -12.07 -4.72 6.00
N LEU A 78 -12.41 -3.94 4.96
CA LEU A 78 -12.53 -2.47 5.05
C LEU A 78 -13.95 -1.98 5.37
N ASN A 79 -14.92 -2.89 5.54
CA ASN A 79 -16.34 -2.61 5.86
C ASN A 79 -16.94 -1.41 5.09
N LEU A 80 -16.52 -1.23 3.83
CA LEU A 80 -17.06 -0.21 2.94
C LEU A 80 -18.36 -0.78 2.35
N PRO A 81 -19.48 -0.04 2.27
CA PRO A 81 -20.75 -0.54 1.75
C PRO A 81 -20.70 -0.68 0.22
N VAL A 82 -19.91 -1.63 -0.27
CA VAL A 82 -19.81 -2.00 -1.68
C VAL A 82 -19.76 -3.52 -1.80
N LYS A 83 -20.49 -4.04 -2.80
CA LYS A 83 -20.67 -5.48 -3.04
C LYS A 83 -19.32 -6.19 -3.19
N ILE A 84 -19.16 -7.25 -2.41
CA ILE A 84 -17.99 -8.14 -2.42
C ILE A 84 -17.86 -8.77 -3.80
N TYR A 85 -16.75 -8.51 -4.49
CA TYR A 85 -16.40 -9.17 -5.75
C TYR A 85 -15.84 -10.56 -5.43
N ASP A 86 -16.53 -11.62 -5.86
CA ASP A 86 -16.14 -13.02 -5.72
C ASP A 86 -15.42 -13.49 -7.00
N PRO A 87 -14.08 -13.67 -7.00
CA PRO A 87 -13.32 -14.08 -8.18
C PRO A 87 -13.59 -15.53 -8.62
N SER A 88 -14.31 -16.34 -7.84
CA SER A 88 -14.52 -17.76 -8.13
C SER A 88 -15.53 -18.02 -9.25
N TYR A 89 -16.31 -17.02 -9.67
CA TYR A 89 -17.28 -17.15 -10.75
C TYR A 89 -16.62 -17.19 -12.15
N HIS A 90 -15.54 -16.42 -12.37
CA HIS A 90 -14.94 -16.28 -13.70
C HIS A 90 -13.89 -17.35 -14.06
N TYR A 91 -13.35 -18.10 -13.09
CA TYR A 91 -12.40 -19.19 -13.36
C TYR A 91 -13.07 -20.37 -14.09
N ARG A 92 -14.35 -20.64 -13.82
CA ARG A 92 -15.12 -21.69 -14.52
C ARG A 92 -15.47 -21.32 -15.96
N LEU A 93 -15.81 -20.04 -16.21
CA LEU A 93 -16.19 -19.54 -17.54
C LEU A 93 -15.05 -19.58 -18.57
N VAL A 94 -13.79 -19.47 -18.14
CA VAL A 94 -12.65 -19.52 -19.05
C VAL A 94 -12.13 -20.96 -19.20
N LYS A 95 -12.22 -21.78 -18.15
CA LYS A 95 -11.79 -23.19 -18.19
C LYS A 95 -12.69 -24.05 -19.09
N GLU A 96 -14.01 -23.82 -19.08
CA GLU A 96 -14.96 -24.58 -19.90
C GLU A 96 -14.95 -24.15 -21.38
N LYS A 97 -14.32 -23.00 -21.70
CA LYS A 97 -14.21 -22.53 -23.09
C LYS A 97 -13.15 -23.27 -23.91
N TRP A 98 -12.33 -24.12 -23.29
CA TRP A 98 -11.19 -24.78 -23.95
C TRP A 98 -11.37 -26.27 -24.22
N ILE A 99 -12.35 -26.93 -23.60
CA ILE A 99 -12.67 -28.33 -23.84
C ILE A 99 -14.16 -28.44 -24.12
N GLY A 100 -14.50 -28.64 -25.40
CA GLY A 100 -15.86 -28.55 -25.90
C GLY A 100 -16.82 -29.48 -25.17
N PHE A 101 -17.78 -28.88 -24.48
CA PHE A 101 -19.13 -29.37 -24.26
C PHE A 101 -20.00 -28.13 -23.97
N ASP A 102 -20.53 -27.50 -25.00
CA ASP A 102 -21.58 -26.49 -24.84
C ASP A 102 -22.89 -27.06 -25.37
N GLU A 103 -23.85 -27.29 -24.48
CA GLU A 103 -25.22 -27.69 -24.79
C GLU A 103 -26.06 -26.49 -25.28
N ASN A 104 -25.48 -25.29 -25.38
CA ASN A 104 -26.17 -24.08 -25.79
C ASN A 104 -25.55 -23.52 -27.08
N LYS A 105 -26.28 -23.62 -28.19
CA LYS A 105 -25.88 -23.27 -29.57
C LYS A 105 -25.54 -21.78 -29.84
N GLN A 106 -24.75 -21.10 -29.01
CA GLN A 106 -24.38 -19.68 -29.23
C GLN A 106 -22.94 -19.33 -28.80
N GLY A 107 -22.02 -20.30 -28.70
CA GLY A 107 -20.60 -20.05 -28.48
C GLY A 107 -19.79 -20.21 -29.77
N SER A 108 -19.24 -19.12 -30.32
CA SER A 108 -18.26 -19.17 -31.42
C SER A 108 -16.99 -19.89 -30.96
N SER A 109 -16.78 -21.11 -31.45
CA SER A 109 -15.67 -21.96 -31.04
C SER A 109 -14.37 -21.64 -31.82
N ILE A 110 -13.21 -22.02 -31.27
CA ILE A 110 -11.92 -21.95 -31.98
C ILE A 110 -11.84 -22.90 -33.18
N PHE A 111 -12.77 -23.85 -33.29
CA PHE A 111 -12.90 -24.79 -34.39
C PHE A 111 -13.89 -24.31 -35.48
N ASP A 112 -14.65 -23.24 -35.22
CA ASP A 112 -15.55 -22.58 -36.19
C ASP A 112 -14.87 -21.44 -36.98
N MET A 113 -13.54 -21.41 -37.00
CA MET A 113 -12.82 -20.50 -37.88
C MET A 113 -12.98 -20.99 -39.32
N GLU A 114 -13.73 -20.25 -40.16
CA GLU A 114 -13.87 -20.54 -41.60
C GLU A 114 -12.49 -20.54 -42.26
N LEU A 115 -11.94 -21.73 -42.47
CA LEU A 115 -10.68 -21.91 -43.19
C LEU A 115 -10.93 -21.75 -44.70
N PRO A 116 -10.09 -20.97 -45.42
CA PRO A 116 -10.22 -20.84 -46.86
C PRO A 116 -10.06 -22.21 -47.55
N ALA A 117 -10.83 -22.43 -48.62
CA ALA A 117 -10.96 -23.71 -49.31
C ALA A 117 -9.63 -24.36 -49.78
N SER A 118 -8.54 -23.59 -49.84
CA SER A 118 -7.20 -24.06 -50.19
C SER A 118 -6.51 -24.91 -49.11
N TRP A 119 -6.95 -24.84 -47.84
CA TRP A 119 -6.35 -25.60 -46.73
C TRP A 119 -7.09 -26.90 -46.39
N LYS A 120 -8.27 -27.13 -46.98
CA LYS A 120 -9.11 -28.31 -46.67
C LYS A 120 -8.53 -29.62 -47.22
N LYS A 121 -7.67 -29.57 -48.23
CA LYS A 121 -7.28 -30.77 -49.00
C LYS A 121 -6.16 -31.62 -48.38
N ASN A 122 -5.44 -31.10 -47.37
CA ASN A 122 -4.33 -31.80 -46.72
C ASN A 122 -4.47 -31.77 -45.19
N SER A 123 -5.69 -31.88 -44.67
CA SER A 123 -5.92 -31.94 -43.22
C SER A 123 -5.27 -33.20 -42.65
N PHE A 124 -4.44 -33.03 -41.62
CA PHE A 124 -3.65 -34.07 -40.95
C PHE A 124 -4.49 -35.23 -40.37
N PHE A 125 -5.83 -35.10 -40.39
CA PHE A 125 -6.79 -36.00 -39.76
C PHE A 125 -7.45 -37.01 -40.73
N ASP A 126 -7.05 -37.08 -42.00
CA ASP A 126 -7.57 -38.06 -42.98
C ASP A 126 -7.16 -39.54 -42.68
N PHE A 127 -6.38 -39.81 -41.63
CA PHE A 127 -5.94 -41.17 -41.27
C PHE A 127 -6.94 -41.96 -40.39
N LEU A 128 -8.05 -41.34 -39.95
CA LEU A 128 -8.99 -41.96 -39.00
C LEU A 128 -10.38 -42.29 -39.57
N TYR A 129 -10.47 -42.65 -40.85
CA TYR A 129 -11.62 -43.40 -41.37
C TYR A 129 -11.20 -44.49 -42.35
#